data_AF-A0A426QKF3-F1
#
_entry.id   AF-A0A426QKF3-F1
#
_cell.length_a   1.000
_cell.length_b   1.000
_cell.length_c   1.000
_cell.angle_alpha   90.00
_cell.angle_beta   90.00
_cell.angle_gamma   90.00
#
_symmetry.space_group_name_H-M   'P 1'
#
loop_
_entity.id
_entity.type
_entity.pdbx_description
1 polymer ?
#
loop_
_entity_poly.entity_id
_entity_poly.type
_entity_poly.pdbx_seq_one_letter_code
_entity_poly.pdbx_strand_id
1 'polypeptide(L)'
;MPKIDPKRRITLSADQCRQADLQSADEVDCIVINGRITLAKASRPGSKGGKLSIQALSVYEHAEKVFHSKQAAIEWMTSPQRGLGMRIPSNLLSTSEDRQKVHNLLGKIEYGDAT
;
A
#
# COMPACT_ATOMS: atom_id res chain seq x y z
N MET A 1 12.77 -14.44 11.77
CA MET A 1 11.30 -14.37 11.68
C MET A 1 10.78 -13.64 12.91
N PRO A 2 9.82 -12.70 12.76
CA PRO A 2 9.19 -12.03 13.90
C PRO A 2 8.50 -13.05 14.81
N LYS A 3 8.65 -12.90 16.13
CA LYS A 3 7.96 -13.76 17.09
C LYS A 3 6.56 -13.20 17.34
N ILE A 4 5.55 -14.04 17.10
CA ILE A 4 4.16 -13.76 17.47
C ILE A 4 3.96 -14.34 18.87
N ASP A 5 3.57 -13.49 19.82
CA ASP A 5 3.24 -13.96 21.17
C ASP A 5 1.73 -14.24 21.32
N PRO A 6 1.32 -14.99 22.36
CA PRO A 6 -0.09 -15.33 22.61
C PRO A 6 -1.01 -14.10 22.74
N LYS A 7 -0.45 -12.94 23.12
CA LYS A 7 -1.18 -11.66 23.23
C LYS A 7 -1.30 -10.92 21.89
N ARG A 8 -1.06 -11.59 20.76
CA ARG A 8 -1.13 -11.04 19.40
C ARG A 8 -0.14 -9.90 19.16
N ARG A 9 1.00 -9.88 19.86
CA ARG A 9 2.07 -8.90 19.62
C ARG A 9 3.07 -9.49 18.65
N ILE A 10 3.60 -8.63 17.79
CA ILE A 10 4.69 -8.96 16.86
C ILE A 10 5.93 -8.27 17.35
N THR A 11 6.97 -9.06 17.65
CA THR A 11 8.26 -8.53 18.06
C THR A 11 9.24 -8.60 16.89
N LEU A 12 9.76 -7.44 16.49
CA LEU A 12 10.88 -7.32 15.58
C LEU A 12 12.20 -7.33 16.36
N SER A 13 13.22 -8.00 15.83
CA SER A 13 14.56 -7.91 16.43
C SER A 13 15.18 -6.53 16.17
N ALA A 14 16.22 -6.16 16.93
CA ALA A 14 16.96 -4.92 16.71
C ALA A 14 17.52 -4.82 15.27
N ASP A 15 17.93 -5.94 14.67
CA ASP A 15 18.37 -5.98 13.28
C ASP A 15 17.25 -5.62 12.30
N GLN A 16 16.04 -6.15 12.51
CA GLN A 16 14.89 -5.87 11.65
C GLN A 16 14.46 -4.41 11.78
N CYS A 17 14.48 -3.84 12.99
CA CYS A 17 14.22 -2.42 13.18
C CYS A 17 15.25 -1.55 12.44
N ARG A 18 16.55 -1.90 12.53
CA ARG A 18 17.62 -1.20 11.79
C ARG A 18 17.44 -1.29 10.27
N GLN A 19 17.10 -2.47 9.74
CA GLN A 19 16.84 -2.66 8.32
C GLN A 19 15.64 -1.85 7.81
N ALA A 20 14.63 -1.64 8.66
CA ALA A 20 13.43 -0.89 8.34
C ALA A 20 13.50 0.61 8.70
N ASP A 21 14.65 1.10 9.16
CA ASP A 21 14.83 2.47 9.69
C ASP A 21 13.81 2.85 10.79
N LEU A 22 13.53 1.93 11.70
CA LEU A 22 12.64 2.14 12.85
C LEU A 22 13.46 2.40 14.12
N GLN A 23 13.19 3.52 14.78
CA GLN A 23 13.81 3.93 16.04
C GLN A 23 12.82 3.89 17.22
N SER A 24 13.35 3.83 18.43
CA SER A 24 12.56 4.00 19.65
C SER A 24 11.87 5.37 19.62
N ALA A 25 10.55 5.39 19.72
CA ALA A 25 9.65 6.55 19.59
C ALA A 25 9.22 6.94 18.16
N ASP A 26 9.56 6.16 17.13
CA ASP A 26 8.87 6.29 15.84
C ASP A 26 7.42 5.82 15.96
N GLU A 27 6.49 6.65 15.49
CA GLU A 27 5.11 6.23 15.29
C GLU A 27 5.04 5.43 13.98
N VAL A 28 4.36 4.29 14.02
CA VAL A 28 4.21 3.40 12.87
C VAL A 28 2.74 3.16 12.63
N ASP A 29 2.34 3.32 11.37
CA ASP A 29 1.06 2.83 10.90
C ASP A 29 1.22 1.34 10.55
N CYS A 30 0.17 0.55 10.77
CA CYS A 30 0.17 -0.87 10.42
C CYS A 30 -1.11 -1.29 9.70
N ILE A 31 -0.98 -2.25 8.77
CA ILE A 31 -2.12 -2.87 8.11
C ILE A 31 -1.87 -4.36 7.86
N VAL A 32 -2.93 -5.15 7.99
CA VAL A 32 -2.95 -6.56 7.61
C VAL A 32 -3.57 -6.66 6.22
N ILE A 33 -2.81 -7.12 5.23
CA ILE A 33 -3.29 -7.32 3.85
C ILE A 33 -2.77 -8.69 3.38
N ASN A 34 -3.67 -9.54 2.87
CA ASN A 34 -3.32 -10.86 2.34
C ASN A 34 -2.56 -11.77 3.32
N GLY A 35 -2.87 -11.66 4.61
CA GLY A 35 -2.20 -12.42 5.67
C GLY A 35 -0.77 -11.95 5.98
N ARG A 36 -0.33 -10.82 5.41
CA ARG A 36 0.94 -10.16 5.71
C ARG A 36 0.67 -8.87 6.47
N ILE A 37 1.60 -8.49 7.34
CA ILE A 37 1.53 -7.24 8.10
C ILE A 37 2.58 -6.29 7.54
N THR A 38 2.12 -5.15 7.06
CA THR A 38 2.95 -4.06 6.54
C THR A 38 3.01 -2.97 7.60
N LEU A 39 4.23 -2.62 8.00
CA LEU A 39 4.52 -1.51 8.91
C LEU A 39 5.10 -0.36 8.09
N ALA A 40 4.50 0.82 8.20
CA ALA A 40 5.07 2.03 7.62
C ALA A 40 5.36 3.03 8.73
N LYS A 41 6.58 3.59 8.73
CA LYS A 41 6.94 4.70 9.62
C LYS A 41 6.05 5.89 9.30
N ALA A 42 5.20 6.30 10.24
CA ALA A 42 4.37 7.48 10.09
C ALA A 42 5.29 8.71 9.92
N SER A 43 4.94 9.65 9.04
CA SER A 43 5.64 10.94 9.03
C SER A 43 5.09 11.80 10.15
N ARG A 44 5.95 12.58 10.81
CA ARG A 44 5.50 13.67 11.69
C ARG A 44 4.48 14.55 10.93
N PRO A 45 3.43 15.05 11.59
CA PRO A 45 2.51 16.01 10.96
C PRO A 45 3.31 17.23 10.46
N GLY A 46 3.39 17.41 9.15
CA GLY A 46 4.06 18.57 8.51
C GLY A 46 5.23 18.27 7.56
N SER A 47 5.70 17.02 7.41
CA SER A 47 6.75 16.70 6.43
C SER A 47 6.20 16.62 4.99
N LYS A 48 6.43 17.66 4.17
CA LYS A 48 6.16 17.67 2.71
C LYS A 48 7.14 16.81 1.89
N GLY A 49 7.52 15.64 2.39
CA GLY A 49 8.25 14.63 1.64
C GLY A 49 7.27 13.52 1.29
N GLY A 50 7.02 13.30 -0.01
CA GLY A 50 5.97 12.40 -0.53
C GLY A 50 6.06 10.98 0.01
N LYS A 51 5.43 10.75 1.17
CA LYS A 51 5.20 9.43 1.74
C LYS A 51 3.82 8.99 1.29
N LEU A 52 3.76 7.94 0.49
CA LEU A 52 2.51 7.28 0.16
C LEU A 52 1.89 6.78 1.47
N SER A 53 0.65 7.20 1.75
CA SER A 53 -0.10 6.69 2.91
C SER A 53 -0.20 5.15 2.84
N ILE A 54 -0.37 4.49 3.98
CA ILE A 54 -0.58 3.03 4.01
C ILE A 54 -1.71 2.59 3.06
N GLN A 55 -2.76 3.40 2.98
CA GLN A 55 -3.90 3.17 2.09
C GLN A 55 -3.55 3.30 0.61
N ALA A 56 -2.51 4.09 0.27
CA ALA A 56 -1.99 4.15 -1.09
C ALA A 56 -1.13 2.91 -1.39
N LEU A 57 -0.32 2.46 -0.43
CA LEU A 57 0.50 1.25 -0.59
C LEU A 57 -0.35 -0.01 -0.79
N SER A 58 -1.47 -0.14 -0.07
CA SER A 58 -2.40 -1.26 -0.25
C SER A 58 -2.95 -1.37 -1.67
N VAL A 59 -3.09 -0.24 -2.38
CA VAL A 59 -3.56 -0.21 -3.76
C VAL A 59 -2.47 -0.71 -4.73
N TYR A 60 -1.21 -0.37 -4.49
CA TYR A 60 -0.08 -0.91 -5.28
C TYR A 60 0.07 -2.42 -5.08
N GLU A 61 -0.09 -2.92 -3.85
CA GLU A 61 -0.07 -4.36 -3.58
C GLU A 61 -1.23 -5.08 -4.26
N HIS A 62 -2.43 -4.49 -4.25
CA HIS A 62 -3.57 -5.06 -4.98
C HIS A 62 -3.29 -5.10 -6.48
N ALA A 63 -2.76 -4.02 -7.06
CA ALA A 63 -2.36 -4.00 -8.46
C ALA A 63 -1.32 -5.10 -8.78
N GLU A 64 -0.30 -5.27 -7.95
CA GLU A 64 0.70 -6.34 -8.14
C GLU A 64 0.07 -7.74 -8.15
N LYS A 65 -0.98 -7.96 -7.35
CA LYS A 65 -1.71 -9.24 -7.33
C LYS A 65 -2.53 -9.44 -8.59
N VAL A 66 -3.24 -8.40 -9.05
CA VAL A 66 -4.08 -8.47 -10.27
C VAL A 66 -3.23 -8.69 -11.51
N PHE A 67 -2.06 -8.04 -11.60
CA PHE A 67 -1.18 -8.13 -12.77
C PHE A 67 -0.10 -9.21 -12.65
N HIS A 68 0.01 -9.86 -11.49
CA HIS A 68 1.05 -10.86 -11.17
C HIS A 68 2.50 -10.40 -11.47
N SER A 69 2.72 -9.09 -11.58
CA SER A 69 3.99 -8.48 -11.91
C SER A 69 4.06 -7.09 -11.32
N LYS A 70 5.09 -6.86 -10.51
CA LYS A 70 5.39 -5.55 -9.93
C LYS A 70 5.57 -4.48 -11.01
N GLN A 71 6.22 -4.83 -12.12
CA GLN A 71 6.45 -3.87 -13.20
C GLN A 71 5.13 -3.50 -13.89
N ALA A 72 4.30 -4.48 -14.23
CA ALA A 72 3.00 -4.23 -14.86
C ALA A 72 2.06 -3.44 -13.93
N ALA A 73 2.10 -3.71 -12.62
CA ALA A 73 1.35 -2.94 -11.64
C ALA A 73 1.81 -1.48 -11.57
N ILE A 74 3.12 -1.24 -11.58
CA ILE A 74 3.66 0.13 -11.61
C ILE A 74 3.22 0.84 -12.89
N GLU A 75 3.39 0.20 -14.05
CA GLU A 75 3.00 0.75 -15.36
C GLU A 75 1.51 1.08 -15.41
N TRP A 76 0.65 0.20 -14.89
CA TRP A 76 -0.78 0.46 -14.82
C TRP A 76 -1.11 1.62 -13.87
N MET A 77 -0.47 1.65 -12.69
CA MET A 77 -0.69 2.69 -11.68
C MET A 77 -0.21 4.08 -12.10
N THR A 78 0.72 4.18 -13.05
CA THR A 78 1.27 5.43 -13.59
C THR A 78 0.72 5.82 -14.96
N SER A 79 -0.13 4.98 -15.56
CA SER A 79 -0.76 5.24 -16.85
C SER A 79 -2.22 5.71 -16.70
N PRO A 80 -2.73 6.58 -17.59
CA PRO A 80 -4.14 6.95 -17.63
C PRO A 80 -5.06 5.73 -17.82
N GLN A 81 -6.11 5.62 -17.00
CA GLN A 81 -7.06 4.51 -17.08
C GLN A 81 -8.44 4.97 -17.53
N ARG A 82 -9.03 4.26 -18.50
CA ARG A 82 -10.37 4.56 -19.03
C ARG A 82 -11.45 4.48 -17.95
N GLY A 83 -11.43 3.43 -17.13
CA GLY A 83 -12.37 3.25 -16.01
C GLY A 83 -12.24 4.29 -14.88
N LEU A 84 -11.25 5.18 -14.94
CA LEU A 84 -11.06 6.32 -14.03
C LEU A 84 -11.22 7.67 -14.73
N GLY A 85 -11.84 7.70 -15.92
CA GLY A 85 -12.02 8.94 -16.71
C GLY A 85 -10.70 9.51 -17.20
N MET A 86 -9.77 8.67 -17.65
CA MET A 86 -8.42 9.03 -18.12
C MET A 86 -7.52 9.66 -17.04
N ARG A 87 -7.85 9.48 -15.75
CA ARG A 87 -6.96 9.88 -14.65
C ARG A 87 -5.91 8.81 -14.39
N ILE A 88 -4.76 9.24 -13.87
CA ILE A 88 -3.65 8.37 -13.47
C ILE A 88 -3.94 7.85 -12.05
N PRO A 89 -3.97 6.52 -11.81
CA PRO A 89 -4.30 5.93 -10.51
C PRO A 89 -3.44 6.44 -9.35
N SER A 90 -2.13 6.62 -9.54
CA SER A 90 -1.23 7.12 -8.49
C SER A 90 -1.61 8.52 -7.98
N ASN A 91 -2.15 9.37 -8.86
CA ASN A 91 -2.62 10.72 -8.51
C ASN A 91 -3.96 10.69 -7.75
N LEU A 92 -4.66 9.56 -7.73
CA LEU A 92 -5.94 9.37 -7.06
C LEU A 92 -5.80 8.92 -5.61
N LEU A 93 -4.59 8.58 -5.18
CA LEU A 93 -4.40 7.90 -3.90
C LEU A 93 -4.44 8.83 -2.68
N SER A 94 -4.64 10.13 -2.88
CA SER A 94 -4.66 11.13 -1.80
C SER A 94 -5.97 11.13 -1.00
N THR A 95 -7.10 10.75 -1.60
CA THR A 95 -8.41 10.73 -0.92
C THR A 95 -8.96 9.31 -0.81
N SER A 96 -9.77 9.05 0.22
CA SER A 96 -10.40 7.74 0.42
C SER A 96 -11.33 7.36 -0.73
N GLU A 97 -12.12 8.32 -1.21
CA GLU A 97 -13.07 8.11 -2.31
C GLU A 97 -12.36 7.74 -3.61
N ASP A 98 -11.36 8.52 -4.02
CA ASP A 98 -10.64 8.26 -5.27
C ASP A 98 -9.81 6.98 -5.19
N ARG A 99 -9.25 6.63 -4.01
CA ARG A 99 -8.65 5.31 -3.77
C ARG A 99 -9.64 4.17 -3.96
N GLN A 100 -10.86 4.30 -3.45
CA GLN A 100 -11.88 3.26 -3.59
C GLN A 100 -12.24 3.04 -5.06
N LYS A 101 -12.28 4.10 -5.88
CA LYS A 101 -12.48 3.99 -7.33
C LYS A 101 -11.37 3.17 -7.99
N VAL A 102 -10.11 3.43 -7.65
CA VAL A 102 -8.96 2.64 -8.15
C VAL A 102 -9.09 1.18 -7.72
N HIS A 103 -9.42 0.93 -6.45
CA HIS A 103 -9.56 -0.41 -5.91
C HIS A 103 -10.69 -1.21 -6.58
N ASN A 104 -11.82 -0.56 -6.86
CA ASN A 104 -12.94 -1.16 -7.56
C ASN A 104 -12.57 -1.51 -9.01
N LEU A 105 -11.83 -0.64 -9.69
CA LEU A 105 -11.38 -0.90 -11.06
C LEU A 105 -10.38 -2.08 -11.10
N LEU A 106 -9.43 -2.15 -10.17
CA LEU A 106 -8.53 -3.30 -10.04
C LEU A 106 -9.30 -4.61 -9.83
N GLY A 107 -10.31 -4.59 -8.96
CA GLY A 107 -11.17 -5.76 -8.76
C GLY A 107 -11.90 -6.19 -10.02
N LYS A 108 -12.46 -5.25 -10.79
CA LYS A 108 -13.08 -5.54 -12.09
C LYS A 108 -12.11 -6.21 -13.07
N ILE A 109 -10.86 -5.73 -13.13
CA ILE A 109 -9.82 -6.31 -14.00
C ILE A 109 -9.51 -7.75 -13.57
N GLU A 110 -9.42 -8.03 -12.26
CA GLU A 110 -9.19 -9.38 -11.72
C GLU A 110 -10.26 -10.38 -12.18
N TYR A 111 -11.53 -9.94 -12.25
CA TYR A 111 -12.65 -10.77 -12.70
C TYR A 111 -12.89 -10.73 -14.22
N GLY A 112 -12.05 -10.03 -15.00
CA GLY A 112 -12.15 -9.96 -16.46
C GLY A 112 -13.20 -8.97 -16.99
N ASP A 113 -13.76 -8.11 -16.13
CA ASP A 113 -14.81 -7.15 -16.44
C ASP A 113 -14.22 -5.74 -16.66
N ALA A 114 -13.24 -5.64 -17.55
CA ALA A 114 -12.55 -4.39 -17.85
C ALA A 114 -13.31 -3.60 -18.93
N THR A 115 -14.47 -3.03 -18.57
CA THR A 115 -15.19 -2.04 -19.40
C THR A 115 -15.03 -0.62 -18.88
#